data_AF-A0A952HJS8-F1
#
_entry.id   AF-A0A952HJS8-F1
#
_cell.length_a   1.000
_cell.length_b   1.000
_cell.length_c   1.000
_cell.angle_alpha   90.00
_cell.angle_beta   90.00
_cell.angle_gamma   90.00
#
_symmetry.space_group_name_H-M   'P 1'
#
loop_
_entity.id
_entity.type
_entity.pdbx_description
1 polymer ?
#
loop_
_entity_poly.entity_id
_entity_poly.type
_entity_poly.pdbx_seq_one_letter_code
_entity_poly.pdbx_strand_id
1 'polypeptide(L)'
;LLTLANSVNKEDSDLELFFKEISKIANGKLDKQLLEVAKDDLIKEINDENSKLEFEDINLPDREILIENIKPITEKDILYQVFNAESFGKIEVIKIPSNNQELVFKLTTSDKPFALMKIGDISKWIKEKLDGYEIIETFSSESVFKNLNQDQDINILMGSRAFYEGWDSSRPNIILFINIGKGTDAKKFVLQSIGRGVRIQPLPNKRGRLTKLYNSGEIDKELMEKIYEYVSPLETLFIYGTKADNLQEIVNTLKQESGNGENIGHLFEINPKLSDKLLLIPTYKDSSLMLIEKEGGISEYLISQQDYDMVRAYLQGLDDRILVWKYDADPRVLEKLKEFVLNKQEKGSSLFRIDNTAKVIKNPDILLRNIFSYFSIRLKEFNNFKELDKDNDIIHFRHITITKNNLNFIKEKIERVRRFKDKDKEKQMLKEKFGRGEISLEEYTERIETLADIKPEEKTDDLIIKNLEKHYYIPVIISEKDKIDYIKHIIKTPSEYEFLEDLEKSKNIFGNYDWWYFSKLDETLDRIYIPYYDSKSRKVREFKPDFVFWLKKGNEYVILFIDPHGTEHTEAFRKIDGYREIFEDESGNLKMFNRDGLEIKVIFRFYNVNGNVPKEYEKYFIKGVKDLESVL
;
A
#
# COMPACT_ATOMS: atom_id res chain seq x y z
N LEU A 1 7.62 -14.31 -12.51
CA LEU A 1 7.97 -15.51 -11.70
C LEU A 1 9.09 -15.19 -10.71
N LEU A 2 8.93 -15.55 -9.43
CA LEU A 2 9.98 -15.49 -8.40
C LEU A 2 10.33 -16.91 -7.93
N THR A 3 11.55 -17.36 -8.20
CA THR A 3 12.05 -18.69 -7.84
C THR A 3 13.02 -18.58 -6.68
N LEU A 4 12.72 -19.30 -5.61
CA LEU A 4 13.51 -19.33 -4.38
C LEU A 4 14.00 -20.76 -4.16
N ALA A 5 15.31 -20.92 -4.21
CA ALA A 5 16.00 -22.20 -4.10
C ALA A 5 16.78 -22.30 -2.79
N ASN A 6 16.75 -23.47 -2.14
CA ASN A 6 17.42 -23.68 -0.86
C ASN A 6 18.95 -23.67 -0.98
N SER A 7 19.50 -24.36 -1.99
CA SER A 7 20.94 -24.40 -2.24
C SER A 7 21.35 -23.66 -3.51
N VAL A 8 22.50 -22.97 -3.44
CA VAL A 8 23.03 -22.13 -4.52
C VAL A 8 24.45 -22.50 -4.94
N ASN A 9 25.36 -22.76 -4.01
CA ASN A 9 26.80 -22.93 -4.28
C ASN A 9 27.30 -24.38 -4.06
N LYS A 10 26.42 -25.37 -4.17
CA LYS A 10 26.76 -26.81 -4.06
C LYS A 10 26.99 -27.42 -5.44
N GLU A 11 27.65 -28.59 -5.49
CA GLU A 11 28.01 -29.29 -6.74
C GLU A 11 26.77 -29.64 -7.58
N ASP A 12 25.62 -29.91 -6.94
CA ASP A 12 24.29 -29.97 -7.55
C ASP A 12 23.33 -29.05 -6.79
N SER A 13 23.44 -27.75 -7.03
CA SER A 13 22.55 -26.80 -6.35
C SER A 13 21.15 -26.78 -6.95
N ASP A 14 20.13 -26.60 -6.09
CA ASP A 14 18.73 -26.48 -6.51
C ASP A 14 18.55 -25.39 -7.58
N LEU A 15 19.25 -24.26 -7.41
CA LEU A 15 19.19 -23.14 -8.35
C LEU A 15 19.83 -23.46 -9.70
N GLU A 16 20.90 -24.24 -9.72
CA GLU A 16 21.57 -24.67 -10.96
C GLU A 16 20.70 -25.63 -11.76
N LEU A 17 20.04 -26.59 -11.11
CA LEU A 17 19.12 -27.51 -11.77
C LEU A 17 17.98 -26.73 -12.43
N PHE A 18 17.38 -25.79 -11.70
CA PHE A 18 16.36 -24.90 -12.26
C PHE A 18 16.87 -24.11 -13.46
N PHE A 19 18.04 -23.48 -13.35
CA PHE A 19 18.65 -22.71 -14.43
C PHE A 19 18.92 -23.57 -15.67
N LYS A 20 19.39 -24.81 -15.49
CA LYS A 20 19.62 -25.75 -16.61
C LYS A 20 18.34 -26.07 -17.36
N GLU A 21 17.22 -26.26 -16.68
CA GLU A 21 15.92 -26.48 -17.34
C GLU A 21 15.46 -25.22 -18.11
N ILE A 22 15.57 -24.03 -17.50
CA ILE A 22 15.30 -22.76 -18.20
C ILE A 22 16.17 -22.61 -19.46
N SER A 23 17.45 -22.98 -19.36
CA SER A 23 18.39 -22.94 -20.49
C SER A 23 18.02 -23.92 -21.60
N LYS A 24 17.51 -25.12 -21.27
CA LYS A 24 17.01 -26.05 -22.30
C LYS A 24 15.84 -25.45 -23.08
N ILE A 25 14.90 -24.80 -22.39
CA ILE A 25 13.74 -24.15 -23.01
C ILE A 25 14.19 -23.01 -23.94
N ALA A 26 15.07 -22.13 -23.44
CA ALA A 26 15.65 -21.03 -24.22
C ALA A 26 16.34 -21.48 -25.52
N ASN A 27 16.96 -22.66 -25.49
CA ASN A 27 17.67 -23.24 -26.64
C ASN A 27 16.77 -24.10 -27.54
N GLY A 28 15.44 -24.09 -27.36
CA GLY A 28 14.49 -24.85 -28.18
C GLY A 28 14.56 -26.36 -27.96
N LYS A 29 15.03 -26.80 -26.79
CA LYS A 29 15.10 -28.20 -26.37
C LYS A 29 13.99 -28.55 -25.38
N LEU A 30 12.86 -27.85 -25.45
CA LEU A 30 11.68 -28.18 -24.66
C LEU A 30 11.08 -29.50 -25.19
N ASP A 31 10.73 -30.39 -24.27
CA ASP A 31 9.98 -31.59 -24.62
C ASP A 31 8.51 -31.22 -24.83
N LYS A 32 8.04 -31.36 -26.08
CA LYS A 32 6.66 -31.04 -26.47
C LYS A 32 5.64 -31.90 -25.74
N GLN A 33 5.96 -33.17 -25.47
CA GLN A 33 5.05 -34.03 -24.70
C GLN A 33 4.96 -33.54 -23.26
N LEU A 34 6.08 -33.14 -22.67
CA LEU A 34 6.10 -32.57 -21.33
C LEU A 34 5.30 -31.26 -21.26
N LEU A 35 5.38 -30.40 -22.29
CA LEU A 35 4.59 -29.18 -22.36
C LEU A 35 3.08 -29.47 -22.38
N GLU A 36 2.64 -30.41 -23.22
CA GLU A 36 1.21 -30.77 -23.26
C GLU A 36 0.74 -31.41 -21.96
N VAL A 37 1.54 -32.30 -21.35
CA VAL A 37 1.23 -32.87 -20.03
C VAL A 37 1.12 -31.77 -18.96
N ALA A 38 2.04 -30.81 -18.94
CA ALA A 38 2.00 -29.70 -17.98
C ALA A 38 0.78 -28.80 -18.19
N LYS A 39 0.35 -28.57 -19.44
CA LYS A 39 -0.87 -27.83 -19.76
C LYS A 39 -2.11 -28.58 -19.28
N ASP A 40 -2.19 -29.88 -19.54
CA ASP A 40 -3.30 -30.72 -19.13
C ASP A 40 -3.42 -30.81 -17.61
N ASP A 41 -2.30 -31.00 -16.91
CA ASP A 41 -2.26 -31.04 -15.44
C ASP A 41 -2.73 -29.70 -14.84
N LEU A 42 -2.25 -28.57 -15.36
CA LEU A 42 -2.65 -27.25 -14.91
C LEU A 42 -4.14 -26.97 -15.16
N ILE A 43 -4.65 -27.32 -16.35
CA ILE A 43 -6.07 -27.17 -16.69
C ILE A 43 -6.93 -28.03 -15.76
N LYS A 44 -6.50 -29.27 -15.51
CA LYS A 44 -7.22 -30.19 -14.62
C LYS A 44 -7.26 -29.66 -13.20
N GLU A 45 -6.14 -29.14 -12.68
CA GLU A 45 -6.07 -28.56 -11.35
C GLU A 45 -6.98 -27.34 -11.22
N ILE A 46 -6.94 -26.40 -12.18
CA ILE A 46 -7.78 -25.19 -12.16
C ILE A 46 -9.28 -25.54 -12.27
N ASN A 47 -9.62 -26.59 -13.03
CA ASN A 47 -11.01 -26.99 -13.26
C ASN A 47 -11.59 -27.90 -12.16
N ASP A 48 -10.77 -28.38 -11.22
CA ASP A 48 -11.24 -29.20 -10.10
C ASP A 48 -12.06 -28.33 -9.13
N GLU A 49 -13.29 -28.76 -8.82
CA GLU A 49 -14.16 -28.05 -7.88
C GLU A 49 -13.56 -27.97 -6.47
N ASN A 50 -12.65 -28.88 -6.12
CA ASN A 50 -11.92 -28.88 -4.86
C ASN A 50 -10.71 -27.92 -4.85
N SER A 51 -10.28 -27.44 -6.02
CA SER A 51 -9.24 -26.43 -6.12
C SER A 51 -9.80 -25.05 -5.82
N LYS A 52 -9.68 -24.67 -4.56
CA LYS A 52 -10.16 -23.40 -4.03
C LYS A 52 -9.00 -22.50 -3.64
N LEU A 53 -9.26 -21.19 -3.66
CA LEU A 53 -8.39 -20.20 -3.09
C LEU A 53 -8.28 -20.44 -1.58
N GLU A 54 -7.04 -20.53 -1.08
CA GLU A 54 -6.73 -21.01 0.27
C GLU A 54 -7.35 -20.18 1.40
N PHE A 55 -7.58 -18.87 1.18
CA PHE A 55 -8.10 -17.95 2.19
C PHE A 55 -9.58 -17.60 2.00
N GLU A 56 -10.07 -17.65 0.76
CA GLU A 56 -11.43 -17.27 0.40
C GLU A 56 -12.40 -18.46 0.32
N ASP A 57 -11.89 -19.71 0.25
CA ASP A 57 -12.69 -20.95 0.13
C ASP A 57 -13.68 -20.95 -1.06
N ILE A 58 -13.35 -20.18 -2.10
CA ILE A 58 -14.04 -20.12 -3.40
C ILE A 58 -13.13 -20.65 -4.50
N ASN A 59 -13.71 -21.13 -5.61
CA ASN A 59 -12.91 -21.40 -6.81
C ASN A 59 -12.35 -20.10 -7.40
N LEU A 60 -11.26 -20.20 -8.17
CA LEU A 60 -10.71 -19.08 -8.91
C LEU A 60 -11.81 -18.46 -9.81
N PRO A 61 -12.16 -17.17 -9.62
CA PRO A 61 -13.09 -16.49 -10.51
C PRO A 61 -12.56 -16.44 -11.94
N ASP A 62 -13.46 -16.51 -12.92
CA ASP A 62 -13.14 -16.41 -14.35
C ASP A 62 -12.11 -17.47 -14.83
N ARG A 63 -12.05 -18.62 -14.14
CA ARG A 63 -11.09 -19.69 -14.42
C ARG A 63 -11.22 -20.26 -15.83
N GLU A 64 -12.41 -20.20 -16.42
CA GLU A 64 -12.69 -20.67 -17.77
C GLU A 64 -11.84 -19.90 -18.80
N ILE A 65 -11.69 -18.59 -18.62
CA ILE A 65 -10.87 -17.73 -19.50
C ILE A 65 -9.39 -18.09 -19.35
N LEU A 66 -8.92 -18.34 -18.13
CA LEU A 66 -7.54 -18.78 -17.91
C LEU A 66 -7.28 -20.13 -18.62
N ILE A 67 -8.20 -21.09 -18.49
CA ILE A 67 -8.12 -22.39 -19.16
C ILE A 67 -8.11 -22.24 -20.69
N GLU A 68 -8.97 -21.39 -21.24
CA GLU A 68 -9.02 -21.11 -22.69
C GLU A 68 -7.71 -20.53 -23.21
N ASN A 69 -7.03 -19.69 -22.42
CA ASN A 69 -5.73 -19.12 -22.76
C ASN A 69 -4.57 -20.11 -22.63
N ILE A 70 -4.64 -21.10 -21.74
CA ILE A 70 -3.58 -22.11 -21.56
C ILE A 70 -3.52 -23.09 -22.74
N LYS A 71 -4.67 -23.53 -23.24
CA LYS A 71 -4.78 -24.54 -24.31
C LYS A 71 -3.96 -24.22 -25.58
N PRO A 72 -4.02 -23.01 -26.16
CA PRO A 72 -3.30 -22.71 -27.40
C PRO A 72 -1.81 -22.40 -27.20
N ILE A 73 -1.30 -22.32 -25.96
CA ILE A 73 0.10 -21.94 -25.71
C ILE A 73 1.05 -22.90 -26.43
N THR A 74 1.94 -22.31 -27.21
CA THR A 74 3.04 -22.98 -27.91
C THR A 74 4.39 -22.60 -27.33
N GLU A 75 5.43 -23.33 -27.74
CA GLU A 75 6.82 -22.99 -27.39
C GLU A 75 7.22 -21.59 -27.87
N LYS A 76 6.65 -21.12 -28.99
CA LYS A 76 6.92 -19.77 -29.51
C LYS A 76 6.30 -18.70 -28.63
N ASP A 77 5.11 -18.95 -28.08
CA ASP A 77 4.46 -18.02 -27.16
C ASP A 77 5.28 -17.92 -25.86
N ILE A 78 5.77 -19.05 -25.35
CA ILE A 78 6.67 -19.07 -24.18
C ILE A 78 7.94 -18.27 -24.48
N LEU A 79 8.55 -18.47 -25.65
CA LEU A 79 9.75 -17.75 -26.04
C LEU A 79 9.53 -16.24 -26.12
N TYR A 80 8.43 -15.81 -26.73
CA TYR A 80 8.09 -14.41 -26.87
C TYR A 80 7.73 -13.76 -25.52
N GLN A 81 6.83 -14.38 -24.75
CA GLN A 81 6.29 -13.80 -23.52
C GLN A 81 7.21 -13.94 -22.31
N VAL A 82 8.02 -15.02 -22.23
CA VAL A 82 8.88 -15.29 -21.07
C VAL A 82 10.32 -14.90 -21.36
N PHE A 83 10.85 -15.21 -22.55
CA PHE A 83 12.26 -14.96 -22.89
C PHE A 83 12.49 -13.66 -23.67
N ASN A 84 11.42 -12.89 -23.96
CA ASN A 84 11.45 -11.65 -24.71
C ASN A 84 12.11 -11.79 -26.09
N ALA A 85 11.96 -12.93 -26.76
CA ALA A 85 12.63 -13.22 -28.03
C ALA A 85 11.68 -13.79 -29.07
N GLU A 86 11.93 -13.44 -30.34
CA GLU A 86 11.15 -13.95 -31.49
C GLU A 86 11.68 -15.30 -32.03
N SER A 87 12.92 -15.65 -31.69
CA SER A 87 13.59 -16.87 -32.14
C SER A 87 14.57 -17.41 -31.11
N PHE A 88 14.79 -18.72 -31.12
CA PHE A 88 15.67 -19.39 -30.16
C PHE A 88 17.11 -18.89 -30.34
N GLY A 89 17.83 -18.79 -29.23
CA GLY A 89 19.21 -18.32 -29.21
C GLY A 89 19.95 -18.84 -28.01
N LYS A 90 21.28 -18.68 -28.02
CA LYS A 90 22.08 -18.94 -26.83
C LYS A 90 21.79 -17.89 -25.76
N ILE A 91 21.92 -18.28 -24.50
CA ILE A 91 21.86 -17.35 -23.37
C ILE A 91 23.19 -16.61 -23.26
N GLU A 92 23.12 -15.28 -23.26
CA GLU A 92 24.19 -14.39 -22.84
C GLU A 92 23.99 -14.00 -21.38
N VAL A 93 25.09 -14.00 -20.63
CA VAL A 93 25.11 -13.64 -19.21
C VAL A 93 25.76 -12.27 -19.07
N ILE A 94 24.99 -11.29 -18.63
CA ILE A 94 25.48 -9.95 -18.37
C ILE A 94 25.88 -9.84 -16.91
N LYS A 95 27.14 -9.47 -16.68
CA LYS A 95 27.72 -9.21 -15.36
C LYS A 95 28.04 -7.72 -15.23
N ILE A 96 27.72 -7.16 -14.08
CA ILE A 96 28.15 -5.82 -13.70
C ILE A 96 29.44 -5.96 -12.89
N PRO A 97 30.61 -5.46 -13.35
CA PRO A 97 31.89 -5.69 -12.69
C PRO A 97 31.94 -5.26 -11.21
N SER A 98 31.24 -4.18 -10.86
CA SER A 98 31.16 -3.66 -9.49
C SER A 98 30.13 -4.39 -8.61
N ASN A 99 29.38 -5.35 -9.14
CA ASN A 99 28.33 -6.07 -8.42
C ASN A 99 28.60 -7.59 -8.45
N ASN A 100 28.96 -8.13 -7.28
CA ASN A 100 29.25 -9.55 -7.12
C ASN A 100 28.02 -10.37 -6.67
N GLN A 101 26.81 -9.82 -6.79
CA GLN A 101 25.58 -10.46 -6.31
C GLN A 101 24.55 -10.71 -7.41
N GLU A 102 24.76 -10.17 -8.61
CA GLU A 102 23.75 -10.17 -9.68
C GLU A 102 24.29 -10.72 -11.00
N LEU A 103 23.47 -11.53 -11.67
CA LEU A 103 23.68 -11.96 -13.06
C LEU A 103 22.38 -11.75 -13.83
N VAL A 104 22.46 -11.11 -14.98
CA VAL A 104 21.32 -10.89 -15.87
C VAL A 104 21.44 -11.81 -17.07
N PHE A 105 20.32 -12.36 -17.52
CA PHE A 105 20.28 -13.30 -18.64
C PHE A 105 19.41 -12.74 -19.75
N LYS A 106 19.93 -12.79 -20.98
CA LYS A 106 19.20 -12.48 -22.20
C LYS A 106 19.52 -13.51 -23.27
N LEU A 107 18.73 -13.55 -24.33
CA LEU A 107 19.07 -14.36 -25.51
C LEU A 107 19.88 -13.52 -26.50
N THR A 108 20.84 -14.16 -27.18
CA THR A 108 21.55 -13.59 -28.36
C THR A 108 20.63 -13.02 -29.43
N THR A 109 19.38 -13.50 -29.49
CA THR A 109 18.34 -13.09 -30.44
C THR A 109 17.42 -11.98 -29.89
N SER A 110 17.74 -11.41 -28.73
CA SER A 110 16.97 -10.34 -28.11
C SER A 110 17.86 -9.28 -27.47
N ASP A 111 17.47 -8.02 -27.61
CA ASP A 111 18.09 -6.90 -26.90
C ASP A 111 17.58 -6.77 -25.45
N LYS A 112 16.53 -7.50 -25.09
CA LYS A 112 15.86 -7.42 -23.80
C LYS A 112 16.25 -8.58 -22.88
N PRO A 113 16.61 -8.33 -21.61
CA PRO A 113 16.83 -9.40 -20.66
C PRO A 113 15.52 -10.07 -20.27
N PHE A 114 15.58 -11.35 -19.88
CA PHE A 114 14.40 -12.10 -19.44
C PHE A 114 14.48 -12.55 -17.99
N ALA A 115 15.70 -12.71 -17.45
CA ALA A 115 15.89 -13.18 -16.08
C ALA A 115 16.98 -12.41 -15.34
N LEU A 116 16.81 -12.35 -14.02
CA LEU A 116 17.78 -11.83 -13.07
C LEU A 116 18.01 -12.87 -11.96
N MET A 117 19.27 -13.25 -11.79
CA MET A 117 19.72 -14.02 -10.64
C MET A 117 20.32 -13.10 -9.59
N LYS A 118 19.93 -13.29 -8.33
CA LYS A 118 20.55 -12.59 -7.18
C LYS A 118 20.95 -13.55 -6.08
N ILE A 119 22.25 -13.62 -5.80
CA ILE A 119 22.84 -14.53 -4.81
C ILE A 119 23.94 -13.82 -4.00
N GLY A 120 24.44 -14.44 -2.94
CA GLY A 120 25.42 -13.80 -2.06
C GLY A 120 26.78 -13.52 -2.73
N ASP A 121 27.22 -14.42 -3.60
CA ASP A 121 28.46 -14.32 -4.37
C ASP A 121 28.32 -15.10 -5.68
N ILE A 122 28.49 -14.43 -6.82
CA ILE A 122 28.36 -14.99 -8.17
C ILE A 122 29.66 -15.61 -8.70
N SER A 123 30.80 -15.41 -8.03
CA SER A 123 32.13 -15.82 -8.54
C SER A 123 32.20 -17.32 -8.81
N LYS A 124 31.64 -18.12 -7.90
CA LYS A 124 31.58 -19.58 -8.04
C LYS A 124 30.66 -19.99 -9.19
N TRP A 125 29.54 -19.30 -9.35
CA TRP A 125 28.60 -19.54 -10.45
C TRP A 125 29.23 -19.28 -11.81
N ILE A 126 29.91 -18.15 -11.98
CA ILE A 126 30.63 -17.81 -13.19
C ILE A 126 31.69 -18.87 -13.53
N LYS A 127 32.49 -19.28 -12.54
CA LYS A 127 33.63 -20.18 -12.76
C LYS A 127 33.22 -21.63 -13.00
N GLU A 128 32.23 -22.13 -12.26
CA GLU A 128 31.94 -23.57 -12.21
C GLU A 128 30.63 -23.93 -12.91
N LYS A 129 29.64 -23.02 -12.94
CA LYS A 129 28.26 -23.34 -13.34
C LYS A 129 27.86 -22.75 -14.69
N LEU A 130 28.52 -21.67 -15.09
CA LEU A 130 28.32 -20.96 -16.36
C LEU A 130 29.46 -21.21 -17.36
N ASP A 131 30.21 -22.29 -17.17
CA ASP A 131 31.19 -22.73 -18.16
C ASP A 131 30.50 -22.98 -19.52
N GLY A 132 31.04 -22.38 -20.58
CA GLY A 132 30.47 -22.43 -21.93
C GLY A 132 29.37 -21.41 -22.25
N TYR A 133 28.96 -20.55 -21.31
CA TYR A 133 28.08 -19.41 -21.59
C TYR A 133 28.90 -18.17 -21.95
N GLU A 134 28.36 -17.33 -22.83
CA GLU A 134 28.98 -16.04 -23.16
C GLU A 134 28.72 -15.03 -22.05
N ILE A 135 29.79 -14.63 -21.35
CA ILE A 135 29.71 -13.66 -20.26
C ILE A 135 30.17 -12.31 -20.77
N ILE A 136 29.26 -11.34 -20.74
CA ILE A 136 29.49 -9.97 -21.17
C ILE A 136 29.53 -9.08 -19.93
N GLU A 137 30.65 -8.39 -19.74
CA GLU A 137 30.76 -7.36 -18.69
C GLU A 137 30.21 -6.03 -19.22
N THR A 138 29.23 -5.46 -18.52
CA THR A 138 28.70 -4.13 -18.85
C THR A 138 29.36 -3.05 -18.00
N PHE A 139 29.62 -1.88 -18.59
CA PHE A 139 30.15 -0.72 -17.86
C PHE A 139 29.07 0.02 -17.03
N SER A 140 27.84 -0.51 -16.96
CA SER A 140 26.81 -0.01 -16.06
C SER A 140 27.24 -0.20 -14.60
N SER A 141 27.14 0.86 -13.79
CA SER A 141 27.40 0.79 -12.34
C SER A 141 26.17 0.39 -11.53
N GLU A 142 25.06 0.10 -12.21
CA GLU A 142 23.74 0.01 -11.60
C GLU A 142 23.32 -1.44 -11.29
N SER A 143 22.96 -1.71 -10.03
CA SER A 143 22.20 -2.93 -9.67
C SER A 143 20.86 -2.93 -10.39
N VAL A 144 20.64 -3.97 -11.20
CA VAL A 144 19.38 -4.20 -11.94
C VAL A 144 18.27 -4.56 -10.95
N PHE A 145 18.63 -5.28 -9.87
CA PHE A 145 17.70 -5.60 -8.80
C PHE A 145 17.11 -4.35 -8.12
N LYS A 146 17.91 -3.29 -7.88
CA LYS A 146 17.43 -2.05 -7.26
C LYS A 146 16.43 -1.29 -8.13
N ASN A 147 16.49 -1.46 -9.45
CA ASN A 147 15.63 -0.75 -10.40
C ASN A 147 14.48 -1.62 -10.96
N LEU A 148 14.27 -2.82 -10.41
CA LEU A 148 13.39 -3.84 -11.00
C LEU A 148 11.91 -3.41 -11.17
N ASN A 149 11.43 -2.44 -10.38
CA ASN A 149 10.07 -1.91 -10.55
C ASN A 149 9.94 -0.92 -11.73
N GLN A 150 11.06 -0.42 -12.25
CA GLN A 150 11.12 0.47 -13.41
C GLN A 150 11.41 -0.31 -14.69
N ASP A 151 12.17 -1.40 -14.58
CA ASP A 151 12.49 -2.31 -15.68
C ASP A 151 11.33 -3.29 -15.92
N GLN A 152 10.66 -3.23 -17.08
CA GLN A 152 9.53 -4.10 -17.40
C GLN A 152 9.94 -5.44 -18.02
N ASP A 153 11.19 -5.60 -18.45
CA ASP A 153 11.55 -6.72 -19.32
C ASP A 153 11.90 -7.99 -18.51
N ILE A 154 12.29 -7.88 -17.23
CA ILE A 154 12.62 -9.07 -16.42
C ILE A 154 11.37 -9.88 -16.03
N ASN A 155 11.23 -11.09 -16.57
CA ASN A 155 10.10 -12.00 -16.31
C ASN A 155 10.39 -13.02 -15.19
N ILE A 156 11.66 -13.42 -15.03
CA ILE A 156 12.09 -14.41 -14.04
C ILE A 156 13.09 -13.81 -13.06
N LEU A 157 12.78 -13.94 -11.78
CA LEU A 157 13.70 -13.68 -10.69
C LEU A 157 14.08 -15.01 -10.06
N MET A 158 15.37 -15.24 -9.81
CA MET A 158 15.82 -16.49 -9.21
C MET A 158 16.98 -16.32 -8.24
N GLY A 159 16.94 -17.04 -7.12
CA GLY A 159 18.04 -17.07 -6.17
C GLY A 159 17.66 -17.72 -4.86
N SER A 160 18.27 -17.25 -3.76
CA SER A 160 17.97 -17.74 -2.41
C SER A 160 17.69 -16.58 -1.45
N ARG A 161 18.64 -16.29 -0.55
CA ARG A 161 18.46 -15.37 0.59
C ARG A 161 18.48 -13.89 0.24
N ALA A 162 18.99 -13.55 -0.93
CA ALA A 162 19.13 -12.16 -1.37
C ALA A 162 17.80 -11.49 -1.75
N PHE A 163 16.73 -12.29 -1.91
CA PHE A 163 15.37 -11.85 -2.15
C PHE A 163 14.53 -11.86 -0.86
N TYR A 164 15.10 -11.87 0.35
CA TYR A 164 14.30 -11.87 1.58
C TYR A 164 14.16 -10.48 2.20
N GLU A 165 15.17 -9.61 2.11
CA GLU A 165 15.16 -8.28 2.73
C GLU A 165 15.54 -7.16 1.73
N GLY A 166 15.06 -5.93 1.99
CA GLY A 166 15.49 -4.74 1.25
C GLY A 166 14.90 -4.55 -0.16
N TRP A 167 13.78 -5.20 -0.49
CA TRP A 167 13.12 -5.10 -1.80
C TRP A 167 11.60 -4.93 -1.65
N ASP A 168 11.04 -3.88 -2.27
CA ASP A 168 9.60 -3.65 -2.45
C ASP A 168 9.29 -3.92 -3.93
N SER A 169 8.39 -4.84 -4.24
CA SER A 169 7.90 -5.06 -5.61
C SER A 169 6.47 -5.60 -5.62
N SER A 170 5.70 -5.18 -6.61
CA SER A 170 4.33 -5.63 -6.92
C SER A 170 4.28 -6.59 -8.12
N ARG A 171 5.45 -7.02 -8.64
CA ARG A 171 5.55 -7.80 -9.89
C ARG A 171 5.31 -9.31 -9.75
N PRO A 172 5.71 -10.01 -8.67
CA PRO A 172 5.57 -11.46 -8.63
C PRO A 172 4.11 -11.89 -8.46
N ASN A 173 3.51 -12.51 -9.48
CA ASN A 173 2.22 -13.22 -9.37
C ASN A 173 2.39 -14.75 -9.29
N ILE A 174 3.62 -15.25 -9.46
CA ILE A 174 3.98 -16.66 -9.32
C ILE A 174 5.23 -16.76 -8.44
N ILE A 175 5.17 -17.60 -7.40
CA ILE A 175 6.30 -17.93 -6.53
C ILE A 175 6.57 -19.43 -6.61
N LEU A 176 7.83 -19.81 -6.81
CA LEU A 176 8.29 -21.20 -6.83
C LEU A 176 9.29 -21.44 -5.70
N PHE A 177 8.96 -22.35 -4.78
CA PHE A 177 9.83 -22.77 -3.69
C PHE A 177 10.49 -24.12 -4.00
N ILE A 178 11.81 -24.11 -4.23
CA ILE A 178 12.58 -25.33 -4.51
C ILE A 178 13.31 -25.76 -3.23
N ASN A 179 12.81 -26.82 -2.60
CA ASN A 179 13.35 -27.39 -1.36
C ASN A 179 13.43 -26.39 -0.17
N ILE A 180 12.66 -25.29 -0.20
CA ILE A 180 12.54 -24.30 0.88
C ILE A 180 11.30 -24.63 1.72
N GLY A 181 11.38 -24.43 3.05
CA GLY A 181 10.23 -24.52 3.95
C GLY A 181 10.54 -24.91 5.39
N LYS A 182 11.68 -25.58 5.64
CA LYS A 182 11.99 -26.16 6.95
C LYS A 182 12.79 -25.23 7.87
N GLY A 183 12.28 -25.00 9.08
CA GLY A 183 12.95 -24.25 10.15
C GLY A 183 12.38 -22.84 10.38
N THR A 184 12.63 -22.27 11.56
CA THR A 184 12.08 -20.95 11.97
C THR A 184 12.50 -19.81 11.06
N ASP A 185 13.74 -19.81 10.58
CA ASP A 185 14.23 -18.79 9.65
C ASP A 185 13.54 -18.90 8.28
N ALA A 186 13.33 -20.12 7.79
CA ALA A 186 12.64 -20.37 6.52
C ALA A 186 11.21 -19.85 6.53
N LYS A 187 10.50 -19.97 7.66
CA LYS A 187 9.12 -19.44 7.82
C LYS A 187 9.04 -17.93 7.62
N LYS A 188 9.90 -17.18 8.32
CA LYS A 188 9.95 -15.70 8.18
C LYS A 188 10.20 -15.29 6.73
N PHE A 189 11.09 -16.00 6.03
CA PHE A 189 11.46 -15.67 4.65
C PHE A 189 10.37 -16.01 3.63
N VAL A 190 9.67 -17.13 3.83
CA VAL A 190 8.48 -17.48 3.04
C VAL A 190 7.43 -16.39 3.17
N LEU A 191 7.09 -15.99 4.39
CA LEU A 191 6.08 -14.97 4.66
C LEU A 191 6.42 -13.63 3.99
N GLN A 192 7.68 -13.18 4.11
CA GLN A 192 8.15 -11.97 3.44
C GLN A 192 8.05 -12.06 1.91
N SER A 193 8.33 -13.24 1.34
CA SER A 193 8.25 -13.45 -0.12
C SER A 193 6.80 -13.43 -0.62
N ILE A 194 5.90 -14.09 0.11
CA ILE A 194 4.46 -14.11 -0.18
C ILE A 194 3.85 -12.71 0.01
N GLY A 195 4.26 -11.98 1.05
CA GLY A 195 3.87 -10.60 1.32
C GLY A 195 4.23 -9.63 0.19
N ARG A 196 5.11 -10.01 -0.75
CA ARG A 196 5.38 -9.26 -1.99
C ARG A 196 4.48 -9.69 -3.14
N GLY A 197 4.14 -10.98 -3.22
CA GLY A 197 3.24 -11.48 -4.25
C GLY A 197 1.79 -11.04 -4.08
N VAL A 198 1.37 -10.70 -2.85
CA VAL A 198 0.03 -10.16 -2.57
C VAL A 198 -0.07 -8.64 -2.73
N ARG A 199 1.00 -7.97 -3.21
CA ARG A 199 0.97 -6.53 -3.52
C ARG A 199 0.41 -6.31 -4.91
N ILE A 200 -0.92 -6.28 -4.98
CA ILE A 200 -1.65 -6.24 -6.24
C ILE A 200 -1.59 -4.85 -6.86
N GLN A 201 -1.29 -4.80 -8.15
CA GLN A 201 -1.27 -3.58 -8.96
C GLN A 201 -1.74 -3.92 -10.39
N PRO A 202 -3.07 -4.06 -10.61
CA PRO A 202 -3.61 -4.55 -11.87
C PRO A 202 -3.50 -3.51 -13.00
N LEU A 203 -3.33 -2.23 -12.63
CA LEU A 203 -3.10 -1.12 -13.55
C LEU A 203 -1.82 -0.37 -13.17
N PRO A 204 -1.07 0.20 -14.14
CA PRO A 204 0.13 0.97 -13.86
C PRO A 204 -0.10 2.04 -12.78
N ASN A 205 0.73 2.01 -11.74
CA ASN A 205 0.68 2.92 -10.58
C ASN A 205 -0.60 2.89 -9.72
N LYS A 206 -1.52 1.96 -9.94
CA LYS A 206 -2.73 1.79 -9.12
C LYS A 206 -2.61 0.55 -8.23
N ARG A 207 -2.33 0.74 -6.94
CA ARG A 207 -2.21 -0.36 -5.98
C ARG A 207 -3.59 -0.73 -5.43
N GLY A 208 -3.83 -2.03 -5.28
CA GLY A 208 -5.10 -2.57 -4.80
C GLY A 208 -5.84 -3.34 -5.90
N ARG A 209 -6.79 -4.17 -5.47
CA ARG A 209 -7.63 -4.94 -6.39
C ARG A 209 -8.47 -4.02 -7.28
N LEU A 210 -8.75 -4.41 -8.50
CA LEU A 210 -9.51 -3.65 -9.50
C LEU A 210 -10.89 -3.26 -8.96
N THR A 211 -11.56 -4.16 -8.25
CA THR A 211 -12.85 -3.88 -7.59
C THR A 211 -12.72 -2.75 -6.56
N LYS A 212 -11.61 -2.72 -5.79
CA LYS A 212 -11.35 -1.62 -4.85
C LYS A 212 -11.11 -0.29 -5.58
N LEU A 213 -10.37 -0.32 -6.68
CA LEU A 213 -10.10 0.86 -7.52
C LEU A 213 -11.38 1.41 -8.17
N TYR A 214 -12.29 0.53 -8.60
CA TYR A 214 -13.59 0.93 -9.13
C TYR A 214 -14.44 1.57 -8.04
N ASN A 215 -14.53 0.90 -6.88
CA ASN A 215 -15.30 1.40 -5.75
C ASN A 215 -14.74 2.69 -5.15
N SER A 216 -13.45 3.01 -5.37
CA SER A 216 -12.82 4.29 -4.97
C SER A 216 -13.00 5.39 -6.02
N GLY A 217 -13.62 5.10 -7.17
CA GLY A 217 -13.79 6.03 -8.28
C GLY A 217 -12.50 6.33 -9.03
N GLU A 218 -11.45 5.52 -8.85
CA GLU A 218 -10.17 5.68 -9.52
C GLU A 218 -10.14 5.12 -10.94
N ILE A 219 -11.09 4.25 -11.26
CA ILE A 219 -11.35 3.74 -12.61
C ILE A 219 -12.83 3.88 -12.93
N ASP A 220 -13.13 4.17 -14.19
CA ASP A 220 -14.51 4.25 -14.66
C ASP A 220 -15.12 2.87 -14.90
N LYS A 221 -16.45 2.86 -15.07
CA LYS A 221 -17.23 1.65 -15.31
C LYS A 221 -16.86 0.98 -16.64
N GLU A 222 -16.53 1.76 -17.66
CA GLU A 222 -16.20 1.23 -18.99
C GLU A 222 -14.90 0.43 -18.96
N LEU A 223 -13.86 0.95 -18.30
CA LEU A 223 -12.58 0.27 -18.10
C LEU A 223 -12.77 -0.98 -17.24
N MET A 224 -13.54 -0.86 -16.15
CA MET A 224 -13.87 -1.99 -15.28
C MET A 224 -14.51 -3.14 -16.08
N GLU A 225 -15.57 -2.87 -16.82
CA GLU A 225 -16.28 -3.87 -17.63
C GLU A 225 -15.37 -4.52 -18.70
N LYS A 226 -14.44 -3.76 -19.29
CA LYS A 226 -13.53 -4.29 -20.32
C LYS A 226 -12.49 -5.28 -19.79
N ILE A 227 -12.01 -5.10 -18.56
CA ILE A 227 -10.85 -5.85 -18.04
C ILE A 227 -11.19 -6.79 -16.88
N TYR A 228 -12.40 -6.70 -16.32
CA TYR A 228 -12.82 -7.46 -15.14
C TYR A 228 -12.53 -8.96 -15.27
N GLU A 229 -12.93 -9.54 -16.40
CA GLU A 229 -12.82 -10.98 -16.65
C GLU A 229 -11.37 -11.49 -16.80
N TYR A 230 -10.42 -10.59 -17.06
CA TYR A 230 -8.99 -10.92 -17.20
C TYR A 230 -8.20 -10.67 -15.91
N VAL A 231 -8.76 -9.91 -14.97
CA VAL A 231 -8.01 -9.41 -13.82
C VAL A 231 -7.86 -10.46 -12.73
N SER A 232 -8.84 -11.35 -12.55
CA SER A 232 -8.84 -12.27 -11.41
C SER A 232 -7.63 -13.21 -11.38
N PRO A 233 -7.21 -13.84 -12.50
CA PRO A 233 -5.95 -14.57 -12.55
C PRO A 233 -4.71 -13.70 -12.27
N LEU A 234 -4.71 -12.45 -12.71
CA LEU A 234 -3.59 -11.51 -12.49
C LEU A 234 -3.47 -11.08 -11.03
N GLU A 235 -4.58 -10.98 -10.32
CA GLU A 235 -4.65 -10.66 -8.89
C GLU A 235 -4.42 -11.86 -7.98
N THR A 236 -4.32 -13.06 -8.55
CA THR A 236 -4.12 -14.30 -7.82
C THR A 236 -2.64 -14.64 -7.75
N LEU A 237 -2.15 -14.88 -6.53
CA LEU A 237 -0.78 -15.33 -6.30
C LEU A 237 -0.73 -16.86 -6.37
N PHE A 238 -0.04 -17.39 -7.38
CA PHE A 238 0.17 -18.82 -7.50
C PHE A 238 1.47 -19.24 -6.80
N ILE A 239 1.37 -20.23 -5.90
CA ILE A 239 2.50 -20.72 -5.12
C ILE A 239 2.76 -22.18 -5.47
N TYR A 240 3.92 -22.44 -6.03
CA TYR A 240 4.38 -23.78 -6.39
C TYR A 240 5.54 -24.22 -5.50
N GLY A 241 5.69 -25.53 -5.34
CA GLY A 241 6.78 -26.09 -4.56
C GLY A 241 7.14 -27.50 -5.03
N THR A 242 8.40 -27.87 -4.87
CA THR A 242 8.88 -29.20 -5.28
C THR A 242 8.54 -30.31 -4.27
N LYS A 243 8.03 -29.96 -3.09
CA LYS A 243 7.63 -30.90 -2.02
C LYS A 243 6.33 -30.45 -1.38
N ALA A 244 5.34 -31.34 -1.36
CA ALA A 244 4.02 -31.08 -0.77
C ALA A 244 4.11 -30.69 0.73
N ASP A 245 4.92 -31.40 1.52
CA ASP A 245 5.11 -31.11 2.95
C ASP A 245 5.58 -29.68 3.20
N ASN A 246 6.45 -29.15 2.33
CA ASN A 246 6.95 -27.79 2.46
C ASN A 246 5.83 -26.77 2.17
N LEU A 247 5.02 -26.99 1.14
CA LEU A 247 3.85 -26.14 0.85
C LEU A 247 2.85 -26.15 2.00
N GLN A 248 2.59 -27.32 2.60
CA GLN A 248 1.69 -27.42 3.75
C GLN A 248 2.21 -26.62 4.95
N GLU A 249 3.52 -26.67 5.22
CA GLU A 249 4.14 -25.86 6.29
C GLU A 249 4.01 -24.35 6.01
N ILE A 250 4.18 -23.94 4.75
CA ILE A 250 3.98 -22.55 4.29
C ILE A 250 2.54 -22.10 4.53
N VAL A 251 1.56 -22.88 4.07
CA VAL A 251 0.12 -22.61 4.24
C VAL A 251 -0.25 -22.53 5.72
N ASN A 252 0.19 -23.47 6.53
CA ASN A 252 -0.08 -23.47 7.97
C ASN A 252 0.51 -22.24 8.68
N THR A 253 1.72 -21.84 8.28
CA THR A 253 2.37 -20.64 8.81
C THR A 253 1.59 -19.39 8.41
N LEU A 254 1.14 -19.29 7.16
CA LEU A 254 0.29 -18.18 6.74
C LEU A 254 -1.02 -18.13 7.53
N LYS A 255 -1.71 -19.27 7.70
CA LYS A 255 -2.96 -19.35 8.49
C LYS A 255 -2.77 -18.92 9.94
N GLN A 256 -1.61 -19.23 10.52
CA GLN A 256 -1.25 -18.78 11.87
C GLN A 256 -1.07 -17.24 11.93
N GLU A 257 -0.44 -16.63 10.93
CA GLU A 257 -0.21 -15.17 10.88
C GLU A 257 -1.42 -14.36 10.41
N SER A 258 -2.16 -14.85 9.42
CA SER A 258 -3.40 -14.24 8.97
C SER A 258 -4.45 -14.30 10.09
N GLY A 259 -4.32 -15.29 10.98
CA GLY A 259 -5.18 -15.51 12.12
C GLY A 259 -6.49 -16.12 11.67
N ASN A 260 -6.85 -17.28 12.21
CA ASN A 260 -8.23 -17.79 12.19
C ASN A 260 -9.12 -16.92 13.09
N GLY A 261 -9.07 -15.60 12.89
CA GLY A 261 -9.80 -14.62 13.65
C GLY A 261 -11.24 -14.61 13.19
N GLU A 262 -12.18 -14.79 14.11
CA GLU A 262 -13.58 -14.58 13.82
C GLU A 262 -13.86 -13.08 13.72
N ASN A 263 -14.55 -12.67 12.66
CA ASN A 263 -14.98 -11.28 12.52
C ASN A 263 -16.08 -10.99 13.56
N ILE A 264 -15.85 -9.97 14.37
CA ILE A 264 -16.77 -9.50 15.41
C ILE A 264 -17.32 -8.10 15.13
N GLY A 265 -17.19 -7.62 13.89
CA GLY A 265 -17.63 -6.29 13.47
C GLY A 265 -19.11 -6.01 13.69
N HIS A 266 -19.94 -7.05 13.68
CA HIS A 266 -21.39 -6.97 13.98
C HIS A 266 -21.70 -6.54 15.43
N LEU A 267 -20.72 -6.56 16.33
CA LEU A 267 -20.86 -6.09 17.71
C LEU A 267 -20.67 -4.58 17.85
N PHE A 268 -20.26 -3.92 16.77
CA PHE A 268 -20.00 -2.50 16.69
C PHE A 268 -21.03 -1.83 15.80
N GLU A 269 -21.39 -0.61 16.14
CA GLU A 269 -22.37 0.15 15.37
C GLU A 269 -21.95 1.61 15.26
N ILE A 270 -22.37 2.25 14.18
CA ILE A 270 -22.25 3.70 14.06
C ILE A 270 -23.07 4.33 15.18
N ASN A 271 -22.48 5.31 15.84
CA ASN A 271 -23.09 6.00 16.95
C ASN A 271 -24.46 6.57 16.54
N PRO A 272 -25.57 6.14 17.17
CA PRO A 272 -26.92 6.55 16.78
C PRO A 272 -27.14 8.07 16.82
N LYS A 273 -26.35 8.79 17.64
CA LYS A 273 -26.38 10.25 17.75
C LYS A 273 -25.84 10.98 16.51
N LEU A 274 -25.30 10.26 15.52
CA LEU A 274 -24.85 10.79 14.22
C LEU A 274 -25.88 10.69 13.10
N SER A 275 -27.08 10.16 13.39
CA SER A 275 -28.12 9.96 12.37
C SER A 275 -28.57 11.25 11.68
N ASP A 276 -28.54 12.38 12.38
CA ASP A 276 -28.93 13.71 11.91
C ASP A 276 -27.73 14.66 11.68
N LYS A 277 -26.50 14.14 11.74
CA LYS A 277 -25.27 14.95 11.63
C LYS A 277 -24.63 14.77 10.26
N LEU A 278 -24.32 15.90 9.62
CA LEU A 278 -23.57 15.94 8.36
C LEU A 278 -22.07 15.79 8.65
N LEU A 279 -21.49 14.66 8.24
CA LEU A 279 -20.05 14.41 8.32
C LEU A 279 -19.44 14.61 6.93
N LEU A 280 -18.54 15.57 6.79
CA LEU A 280 -17.90 15.89 5.51
C LEU A 280 -16.47 15.38 5.45
N ILE A 281 -16.04 14.91 4.29
CA ILE A 281 -14.63 14.57 4.03
C ILE A 281 -14.16 15.20 2.71
N PRO A 282 -12.89 15.63 2.63
CA PRO A 282 -12.32 16.15 1.39
C PRO A 282 -12.15 15.02 0.36
N THR A 283 -12.36 15.34 -0.90
CA THR A 283 -12.04 14.48 -2.05
C THR A 283 -11.03 15.17 -2.95
N TYR A 284 -10.30 14.36 -3.71
CA TYR A 284 -9.19 14.81 -4.54
C TYR A 284 -9.31 14.25 -5.94
N LYS A 285 -8.80 15.00 -6.91
CA LYS A 285 -8.69 14.57 -8.31
C LYS A 285 -7.26 14.80 -8.80
N ASP A 286 -6.92 14.18 -9.92
CA ASP A 286 -5.66 14.49 -10.58
C ASP A 286 -5.70 15.93 -11.09
N SER A 287 -4.65 16.68 -10.75
CA SER A 287 -4.47 18.04 -11.25
C SER A 287 -4.14 18.02 -12.74
N SER A 288 -4.50 19.10 -13.43
CA SER A 288 -3.99 19.37 -14.77
C SER A 288 -2.48 19.63 -14.77
N LEU A 289 -1.94 20.07 -13.63
CA LEU A 289 -0.54 20.39 -13.41
C LEU A 289 0.29 19.12 -13.17
N MET A 290 1.40 19.04 -13.90
CA MET A 290 2.46 18.06 -13.69
C MET A 290 3.56 18.63 -12.79
N LEU A 291 4.39 17.73 -12.25
CA LEU A 291 5.46 18.06 -11.32
C LEU A 291 6.39 19.17 -11.84
N ILE A 292 6.74 19.12 -13.13
CA ILE A 292 7.61 20.11 -13.79
C ILE A 292 6.97 21.50 -13.93
N GLU A 293 5.64 21.57 -13.85
CA GLU A 293 4.90 22.81 -14.03
C GLU A 293 4.73 23.58 -12.72
N LYS A 294 5.11 22.98 -11.58
CA LYS A 294 4.87 23.56 -10.27
C LYS A 294 5.95 24.56 -9.86
N GLU A 295 5.52 25.78 -9.57
CA GLU A 295 6.34 26.83 -8.97
C GLU A 295 6.63 26.51 -7.50
N GLY A 296 7.84 26.83 -7.02
CA GLY A 296 8.26 26.54 -5.64
C GLY A 296 8.96 25.19 -5.42
N GLY A 297 9.22 24.42 -6.48
CA GLY A 297 10.20 23.33 -6.46
C GLY A 297 9.81 22.11 -5.62
N ILE A 298 8.78 21.36 -6.04
CA ILE A 298 8.64 19.99 -5.53
C ILE A 298 9.80 19.16 -6.09
N SER A 299 10.87 19.07 -5.29
CA SER A 299 11.99 18.14 -5.43
C SER A 299 12.72 18.20 -6.77
N GLU A 300 13.92 18.74 -6.73
CA GLU A 300 14.90 18.63 -7.80
C GLU A 300 15.17 17.15 -8.13
N TYR A 301 15.33 16.82 -9.42
CA TYR A 301 15.74 15.49 -9.87
C TYR A 301 17.25 15.32 -9.61
N LEU A 302 17.61 14.44 -8.67
CA LEU A 302 19.01 14.15 -8.37
C LEU A 302 19.68 13.44 -9.56
N ILE A 303 20.76 14.03 -10.07
CA ILE A 303 21.49 13.52 -11.24
C ILE A 303 23.00 13.80 -11.11
N SER A 304 23.82 12.94 -11.71
CA SER A 304 25.27 13.20 -11.83
C SER A 304 25.55 14.25 -12.91
N GLN A 305 26.66 14.97 -12.81
CA GLN A 305 27.06 15.92 -13.87
C GLN A 305 27.18 15.22 -15.24
N GLN A 306 27.73 14.00 -15.26
CA GLN A 306 27.91 13.24 -16.50
C GLN A 306 26.59 12.85 -17.16
N ASP A 307 25.61 12.38 -16.38
CA ASP A 307 24.30 12.02 -16.92
C ASP A 307 23.51 13.27 -17.33
N TYR A 308 23.64 14.36 -16.58
CA TYR A 308 23.03 15.64 -16.93
C TYR A 308 23.52 16.14 -18.30
N ASP A 309 24.83 16.08 -18.54
CA ASP A 309 25.42 16.46 -19.82
C ASP A 309 24.94 15.55 -20.97
N MET A 310 24.76 14.25 -20.69
CA MET A 310 24.17 13.30 -21.65
C MET A 310 22.73 13.64 -21.98
N VAL A 311 21.87 13.84 -20.97
CA VAL A 311 20.47 14.24 -21.16
C VAL A 311 20.38 15.52 -21.99
N ARG A 312 21.21 16.52 -21.65
CA ARG A 312 21.30 17.78 -22.39
C ARG A 312 21.68 17.56 -23.86
N ALA A 313 22.68 16.73 -24.15
CA ALA A 313 23.09 16.43 -25.53
C ALA A 313 21.96 15.75 -26.33
N TYR A 314 21.21 14.84 -25.70
CA TYR A 314 20.09 14.16 -26.37
C TYR A 314 18.91 15.09 -26.61
N LEU A 315 18.57 15.94 -25.64
CA LEU A 315 17.53 16.96 -25.81
C LEU A 315 17.90 17.98 -26.91
N GLN A 316 19.19 18.28 -27.10
CA GLN A 316 19.64 19.16 -28.20
C GLN A 316 19.67 18.46 -29.56
N GLY A 317 20.10 17.19 -29.60
CA GLY A 317 20.41 16.49 -30.85
C GLY A 317 19.25 15.75 -31.49
N LEU A 318 18.23 15.36 -30.72
CA LEU A 318 17.07 14.62 -31.24
C LEU A 318 15.88 15.54 -31.54
N ASP A 319 15.17 15.19 -32.62
CA ASP A 319 13.88 15.80 -32.99
C ASP A 319 12.82 15.49 -31.92
N ASP A 320 11.97 16.47 -31.60
CA ASP A 320 10.94 16.35 -30.56
C ASP A 320 10.00 15.17 -30.82
N ARG A 321 9.68 14.89 -32.07
CA ARG A 321 8.79 13.77 -32.44
C ARG A 321 9.42 12.42 -32.09
N ILE A 322 10.75 12.32 -32.20
CA ILE A 322 11.48 11.11 -31.82
C ILE A 322 11.48 10.96 -30.31
N LEU A 323 11.67 12.05 -29.56
CA LEU A 323 11.64 12.04 -28.10
C LEU A 323 10.26 11.63 -27.56
N VAL A 324 9.19 12.21 -28.12
CA VAL A 324 7.81 11.85 -27.79
C VAL A 324 7.53 10.38 -28.13
N TRP A 325 7.83 9.94 -29.35
CA TRP A 325 7.52 8.57 -29.79
C TRP A 325 8.33 7.50 -29.05
N LYS A 326 9.64 7.70 -28.86
CA LYS A 326 10.55 6.69 -28.29
C LYS A 326 10.38 6.54 -26.78
N TYR A 327 10.06 7.63 -26.09
CA TYR A 327 10.04 7.68 -24.62
C TYR A 327 8.66 7.93 -24.02
N ASP A 328 7.62 8.03 -24.85
CA ASP A 328 6.26 8.36 -24.42
C ASP A 328 6.22 9.67 -23.60
N ALA A 329 6.99 10.67 -24.06
CA ALA A 329 7.14 11.93 -23.34
C ALA A 329 5.90 12.82 -23.56
N ASP A 330 5.32 13.32 -22.47
CA ASP A 330 4.26 14.35 -22.56
C ASP A 330 4.86 15.61 -23.21
N PRO A 331 4.25 16.16 -24.29
CA PRO A 331 4.77 17.32 -24.99
C PRO A 331 5.02 18.54 -24.10
N ARG A 332 4.19 18.76 -23.08
CA ARG A 332 4.35 19.89 -22.13
C ARG A 332 5.57 19.70 -21.25
N VAL A 333 5.84 18.45 -20.84
CA VAL A 333 7.04 18.11 -20.08
C VAL A 333 8.29 18.31 -20.94
N LEU A 334 8.26 17.85 -22.19
CA LEU A 334 9.38 18.01 -23.12
C LEU A 334 9.71 19.49 -23.35
N GLU A 335 8.70 20.32 -23.58
CA GLU A 335 8.85 21.76 -23.79
C GLU A 335 9.51 22.43 -22.58
N LYS A 336 8.95 22.27 -21.36
CA LYS A 336 9.52 22.84 -20.14
C LYS A 336 10.92 22.31 -19.83
N LEU A 337 11.16 21.02 -20.08
CA LEU A 337 12.47 20.42 -19.86
C LEU A 337 13.53 21.01 -20.81
N LYS A 338 13.19 21.22 -22.08
CA LYS A 338 14.08 21.87 -23.05
C LYS A 338 14.29 23.34 -22.69
N GLU A 339 13.24 24.07 -22.34
CA GLU A 339 13.35 25.45 -21.87
C GLU A 339 14.37 25.53 -20.72
N PHE A 340 14.22 24.69 -19.71
CA PHE A 340 15.10 24.68 -18.54
C PHE A 340 16.54 24.23 -18.85
N VAL A 341 16.72 23.11 -19.57
CA VAL A 341 18.04 22.50 -19.78
C VAL A 341 18.84 23.23 -20.87
N LEU A 342 18.16 23.87 -21.82
CA LEU A 342 18.80 24.52 -22.97
C LEU A 342 18.93 26.03 -22.80
N ASN A 343 17.98 26.72 -22.16
CA ASN A 343 18.01 28.16 -21.97
C ASN A 343 18.57 28.50 -20.58
N LYS A 344 19.83 28.92 -20.52
CA LYS A 344 20.58 29.24 -19.27
C LYS A 344 20.13 30.52 -18.53
N GLN A 345 18.89 30.98 -18.68
CA GLN A 345 18.42 32.24 -18.06
C GLN A 345 17.11 32.03 -17.29
N GLU A 346 17.19 31.75 -15.98
CA GLU A 346 17.04 32.72 -14.89
C GLU A 346 16.80 32.02 -13.54
N LYS A 347 17.02 32.81 -12.48
CA LYS A 347 17.15 32.43 -11.08
C LYS A 347 15.79 32.01 -10.50
N GLY A 348 15.68 30.81 -9.93
CA GLY A 348 14.58 30.54 -8.99
C GLY A 348 14.30 29.08 -8.65
N SER A 349 14.42 28.15 -9.59
CA SER A 349 14.20 26.72 -9.33
C SER A 349 15.18 25.89 -10.15
N SER A 350 15.82 24.90 -9.53
CA SER A 350 16.63 23.95 -10.27
C SER A 350 15.80 22.68 -10.46
N LEU A 351 15.42 22.35 -11.70
CA LEU A 351 14.75 21.06 -11.96
C LEU A 351 15.67 19.88 -11.60
N PHE A 352 16.98 20.11 -11.58
CA PHE A 352 18.01 19.09 -11.37
C PHE A 352 18.96 19.46 -10.24
N ARG A 353 19.05 18.60 -9.24
CA ARG A 353 20.12 18.66 -8.25
C ARG A 353 21.31 17.90 -8.81
N ILE A 354 22.32 18.64 -9.25
CA ILE A 354 23.55 18.04 -9.73
C ILE A 354 24.43 17.70 -8.53
N ASP A 355 24.74 16.42 -8.36
CA ASP A 355 25.61 15.94 -7.30
C ASP A 355 26.64 14.96 -7.89
N ASN A 356 27.93 15.26 -7.73
CA ASN A 356 29.01 14.42 -8.24
C ASN A 356 29.14 13.08 -7.49
N THR A 357 28.45 12.93 -6.36
CA THR A 357 28.30 11.67 -5.63
C THR A 357 27.05 10.89 -6.04
N ALA A 358 26.16 11.49 -6.85
CA ALA A 358 25.00 10.80 -7.38
C ALA A 358 25.42 9.63 -8.28
N LYS A 359 24.63 8.56 -8.22
CA LYS A 359 24.81 7.37 -9.03
C LYS A 359 24.78 7.74 -10.53
N VAL A 360 25.74 7.22 -11.28
CA VAL A 360 25.90 7.50 -12.71
C VAL A 360 25.26 6.38 -13.54
N ILE A 361 24.25 6.70 -14.34
CA ILE A 361 23.48 5.74 -15.15
C ILE A 361 24.19 5.45 -16.48
N LYS A 362 24.70 6.48 -17.17
CA LYS A 362 25.35 6.39 -18.51
C LYS A 362 24.54 5.73 -19.62
N ASN A 363 23.22 5.57 -19.43
CA ASN A 363 22.31 5.06 -20.45
C ASN A 363 21.24 6.11 -20.76
N PRO A 364 21.25 6.71 -21.96
CA PRO A 364 20.36 7.80 -22.32
C PRO A 364 18.90 7.37 -22.39
N ASP A 365 18.63 6.12 -22.78
CA ASP A 365 17.25 5.62 -22.89
C ASP A 365 16.62 5.46 -21.51
N ILE A 366 17.36 4.94 -20.53
CA ILE A 366 16.91 4.83 -19.14
C ILE A 366 16.78 6.22 -18.50
N LEU A 367 17.77 7.09 -18.72
CA LEU A 367 17.78 8.46 -18.18
C LEU A 367 16.57 9.26 -18.65
N LEU A 368 16.33 9.32 -19.97
CA LEU A 368 15.23 10.09 -20.53
C LEU A 368 13.87 9.51 -20.12
N ARG A 369 13.68 8.18 -20.13
CA ARG A 369 12.45 7.55 -19.63
C ARG A 369 12.18 7.91 -18.17
N ASN A 370 13.20 7.83 -17.32
CA ASN A 370 13.06 8.14 -15.90
C ASN A 370 12.75 9.63 -15.67
N ILE A 371 13.40 10.52 -16.42
CA ILE A 371 13.20 11.97 -16.31
C ILE A 371 11.81 12.37 -16.82
N PHE A 372 11.40 11.89 -18.00
CA PHE A 372 10.06 12.16 -18.52
C PHE A 372 8.99 11.59 -17.60
N SER A 373 9.12 10.34 -17.15
CA SER A 373 8.17 9.72 -16.22
C SER A 373 8.09 10.50 -14.89
N TYR A 374 9.23 10.93 -14.35
CA TYR A 374 9.30 11.73 -13.13
C TYR A 374 8.56 13.05 -13.27
N PHE A 375 8.87 13.81 -14.31
CA PHE A 375 8.28 15.13 -14.52
C PHE A 375 6.83 15.08 -15.01
N SER A 376 6.38 13.94 -15.54
CA SER A 376 4.98 13.70 -15.94
C SER A 376 4.07 13.31 -14.77
N ILE A 377 4.59 13.21 -13.54
CA ILE A 377 3.78 12.91 -12.37
C ILE A 377 2.74 14.02 -12.19
N ARG A 378 1.46 13.64 -12.22
CA ARG A 378 0.35 14.53 -11.89
C ARG A 378 0.18 14.59 -10.39
N LEU A 379 0.10 15.80 -9.86
CA LEU A 379 -0.21 16.03 -8.45
C LEU A 379 -1.71 15.86 -8.21
N LYS A 380 -2.09 15.71 -6.94
CA LYS A 380 -3.50 15.75 -6.55
C LYS A 380 -3.88 17.16 -6.15
N GLU A 381 -5.08 17.58 -6.53
CA GLU A 381 -5.67 18.83 -6.08
C GLU A 381 -7.02 18.57 -5.40
N PHE A 382 -7.44 19.54 -4.58
CA PHE A 382 -8.77 19.53 -3.98
C PHE A 382 -9.84 19.47 -5.07
N ASN A 383 -10.82 18.57 -4.91
CA ASN A 383 -11.95 18.47 -5.82
C ASN A 383 -13.20 19.09 -5.19
N ASN A 384 -13.72 18.48 -4.12
CA ASN A 384 -14.85 18.98 -3.34
C ASN A 384 -14.86 18.33 -1.95
N PHE A 385 -15.82 18.72 -1.12
CA PHE A 385 -16.22 17.88 0.01
C PHE A 385 -17.32 16.94 -0.47
N LYS A 386 -17.31 15.70 0.03
CA LYS A 386 -18.46 14.78 -0.03
C LYS A 386 -18.98 14.49 1.38
N GLU A 387 -20.24 14.08 1.48
CA GLU A 387 -20.73 13.49 2.72
C GLU A 387 -20.07 12.13 2.92
N LEU A 388 -19.74 11.80 4.17
CA LEU A 388 -19.12 10.55 4.55
C LEU A 388 -20.06 9.38 4.23
N ASP A 389 -19.57 8.46 3.41
CA ASP A 389 -20.25 7.21 3.11
C ASP A 389 -20.01 6.22 4.25
N LYS A 390 -21.08 5.99 5.02
CA LYS A 390 -21.10 5.15 6.22
C LYS A 390 -20.74 3.69 5.95
N ASP A 391 -20.81 3.25 4.69
CA ASP A 391 -20.54 1.87 4.27
C ASP A 391 -19.18 1.70 3.59
N ASN A 392 -18.48 2.79 3.26
CA ASN A 392 -17.24 2.72 2.46
C ASN A 392 -16.06 3.53 3.00
N ASP A 393 -16.29 4.62 3.75
CA ASP A 393 -15.20 5.56 4.09
C ASP A 393 -14.48 5.22 5.40
N ILE A 394 -15.24 4.87 6.45
CA ILE A 394 -14.72 4.39 7.74
C ILE A 394 -15.42 3.08 8.08
N ILE A 395 -14.71 1.97 7.87
CA ILE A 395 -15.30 0.63 7.91
C ILE A 395 -14.50 -0.36 8.74
N HIS A 396 -13.28 -0.01 9.18
CA HIS A 396 -12.41 -0.94 9.90
C HIS A 396 -13.06 -1.60 11.11
N PHE A 397 -13.95 -0.91 11.82
CA PHE A 397 -14.69 -1.47 12.96
C PHE A 397 -15.56 -2.68 12.58
N ARG A 398 -16.04 -2.74 11.33
CA ARG A 398 -16.79 -3.89 10.77
C ARG A 398 -15.87 -5.08 10.44
N HIS A 399 -14.56 -4.87 10.45
CA HIS A 399 -13.53 -5.85 10.11
C HIS A 399 -12.66 -6.24 11.30
N ILE A 400 -13.03 -5.85 12.53
CA ILE A 400 -12.34 -6.30 13.74
C ILE A 400 -12.43 -7.83 13.82
N THR A 401 -11.27 -8.49 13.81
CA THR A 401 -11.14 -9.95 13.92
C THR A 401 -10.46 -10.33 15.20
N ILE A 402 -10.91 -11.41 15.86
CA ILE A 402 -10.33 -11.93 17.10
C ILE A 402 -10.12 -13.45 17.05
N THR A 403 -9.01 -13.95 17.59
CA THR A 403 -8.77 -15.40 17.68
C THR A 403 -9.76 -16.11 18.60
N LYS A 404 -10.13 -17.35 18.25
CA LYS A 404 -11.20 -18.12 18.91
C LYS A 404 -11.04 -18.28 20.44
N ASN A 405 -9.81 -18.36 20.95
CA ASN A 405 -9.56 -18.63 22.37
C ASN A 405 -10.09 -17.53 23.30
N ASN A 406 -10.11 -16.28 22.85
CA ASN A 406 -10.55 -15.13 23.67
C ASN A 406 -11.94 -14.60 23.26
N LEU A 407 -12.58 -15.24 22.27
CA LEU A 407 -13.78 -14.76 21.61
C LEU A 407 -14.94 -14.52 22.57
N ASN A 408 -15.44 -15.57 23.24
CA ASN A 408 -16.68 -15.49 24.00
C ASN A 408 -16.60 -14.48 25.14
N PHE A 409 -15.49 -14.47 25.89
CA PHE A 409 -15.26 -13.56 26.99
C PHE A 409 -15.24 -12.08 26.56
N ILE A 410 -14.58 -11.78 25.43
CA ILE A 410 -14.52 -10.41 24.92
C ILE A 410 -15.87 -9.99 24.30
N LYS A 411 -16.56 -10.89 23.59
CA LYS A 411 -17.91 -10.62 23.06
C LYS A 411 -18.89 -10.19 24.16
N GLU A 412 -18.89 -10.89 25.29
CA GLU A 412 -19.77 -10.56 26.42
C GLU A 412 -19.51 -9.15 26.98
N LYS A 413 -18.24 -8.75 27.11
CA LYS A 413 -17.89 -7.41 27.58
C LYS A 413 -18.25 -6.31 26.58
N ILE A 414 -18.05 -6.56 25.28
CA ILE A 414 -18.46 -5.64 24.20
C ILE A 414 -19.98 -5.40 24.28
N GLU A 415 -20.77 -6.47 24.40
CA GLU A 415 -22.22 -6.38 24.51
C GLU A 415 -22.69 -5.59 25.74
N ARG A 416 -22.04 -5.76 26.89
CA ARG A 416 -22.34 -4.98 28.11
C ARG A 416 -22.11 -3.49 27.89
N VAL A 417 -20.95 -3.11 27.34
CA VAL A 417 -20.61 -1.69 27.09
C VAL A 417 -21.50 -1.10 25.99
N ARG A 418 -21.88 -1.89 24.98
CA ARG A 418 -22.79 -1.47 23.91
C ARG A 418 -24.16 -1.04 24.45
N ARG A 419 -24.71 -1.79 25.42
CA ARG A 419 -26.00 -1.47 26.07
C ARG A 419 -25.99 -0.14 26.85
N PHE A 420 -24.81 0.40 27.18
CA PHE A 420 -24.72 1.68 27.90
C PHE A 420 -25.41 2.83 27.15
N LYS A 421 -25.44 2.80 25.81
CA LYS A 421 -26.11 3.83 24.99
C LYS A 421 -27.63 3.93 25.27
N ASP A 422 -28.26 2.83 25.64
CA ASP A 422 -29.71 2.72 25.85
C ASP A 422 -30.11 2.98 27.32
N LYS A 423 -29.13 3.06 28.22
CA LYS A 423 -29.32 3.16 29.67
C LYS A 423 -30.27 4.29 30.09
N ASP A 424 -30.07 5.49 29.55
CA ASP A 424 -30.91 6.65 29.89
C ASP A 424 -32.32 6.54 29.32
N LYS A 425 -32.46 6.00 28.11
CA LYS A 425 -33.75 5.76 27.45
C LYS A 425 -34.56 4.70 28.20
N GLU A 426 -33.93 3.61 28.59
CA GLU A 426 -34.57 2.56 29.42
C GLU A 426 -34.97 3.10 30.79
N LYS A 427 -34.10 3.90 31.44
CA LYS A 427 -34.40 4.55 32.71
C LYS A 427 -35.61 5.49 32.61
N GLN A 428 -35.75 6.23 31.51
CA GLN A 428 -36.91 7.09 31.27
C GLN A 428 -38.18 6.26 31.04
N MET A 429 -38.12 5.21 30.21
CA MET A 429 -39.26 4.31 29.99
C MET A 429 -39.74 3.65 31.28
N LEU A 430 -38.83 3.22 32.16
CA LEU A 430 -39.18 2.66 33.46
C LEU A 430 -39.87 3.68 34.36
N LYS A 431 -39.39 4.94 34.40
CA LYS A 431 -40.04 6.02 35.15
C LYS A 431 -41.47 6.28 34.68
N GLU A 432 -41.68 6.29 33.36
CA GLU A 432 -43.01 6.49 32.78
C GLU A 432 -43.95 5.32 33.09
N LYS A 433 -43.49 4.08 32.95
CA LYS A 433 -44.28 2.87 33.30
C LYS A 433 -44.68 2.86 34.77
N PHE A 434 -43.74 3.21 35.66
CA PHE A 434 -44.01 3.34 37.09
C PHE A 434 -45.04 4.46 37.36
N GLY A 435 -44.88 5.62 36.72
CA GLY A 435 -45.83 6.74 36.83
C GLY A 435 -47.25 6.41 36.32
N ARG A 436 -47.37 5.49 35.35
CA ARG A 436 -48.66 4.98 34.85
C ARG A 436 -49.22 3.79 35.67
N GLY A 437 -48.49 3.30 36.68
CA GLY A 437 -48.90 2.15 37.49
C GLY A 437 -48.81 0.79 36.77
N GLU A 438 -48.05 0.69 35.68
CA GLU A 438 -47.88 -0.55 34.91
C GLU A 438 -46.90 -1.54 35.57
N ILE A 439 -46.05 -1.05 36.48
CA ILE A 439 -45.03 -1.83 37.21
C ILE A 439 -45.03 -1.45 38.69
N SER A 440 -44.66 -2.39 39.57
CA SER A 440 -44.59 -2.14 41.01
C SER A 440 -43.33 -1.35 41.41
N LEU A 441 -43.28 -0.86 42.65
CA LEU A 441 -42.09 -0.20 43.19
C LEU A 441 -40.89 -1.17 43.27
N GLU A 442 -41.16 -2.43 43.63
CA GLU A 442 -40.17 -3.50 43.68
C GLU A 442 -39.60 -3.77 42.28
N GLU A 443 -40.46 -3.96 41.27
CA GLU A 443 -40.05 -4.20 39.89
C GLU A 443 -39.28 -3.00 39.31
N TYR A 444 -39.70 -1.77 39.60
CA TYR A 444 -38.98 -0.57 39.19
C TYR A 444 -37.59 -0.52 39.83
N THR A 445 -37.48 -0.80 41.13
CA THR A 445 -36.21 -0.75 41.87
C THR A 445 -35.23 -1.78 41.34
N GLU A 446 -35.64 -3.04 41.20
CA GLU A 446 -34.80 -4.13 40.69
C GLU A 446 -34.25 -3.83 39.28
N ARG A 447 -35.09 -3.28 38.39
CA ARG A 447 -34.66 -2.92 37.03
C ARG A 447 -33.73 -1.72 37.00
N ILE A 448 -33.94 -0.74 37.88
CA ILE A 448 -33.03 0.41 38.00
C ILE A 448 -31.66 -0.02 38.55
N GLU A 449 -31.62 -0.94 39.50
CA GLU A 449 -30.36 -1.52 40.01
C GLU A 449 -29.63 -2.29 38.91
N THR A 450 -30.35 -3.07 38.11
CA THR A 450 -29.78 -3.78 36.95
C THR A 450 -29.20 -2.81 35.91
N LEU A 451 -29.92 -1.72 35.60
CA LEU A 451 -29.41 -0.67 34.72
C LEU A 451 -28.21 0.07 35.29
N ALA A 452 -28.14 0.23 36.62
CA ALA A 452 -27.03 0.90 37.29
C ALA A 452 -25.71 0.16 37.07
N ASP A 453 -25.74 -1.18 37.01
CA ASP A 453 -24.57 -2.04 36.77
C ASP A 453 -24.00 -1.93 35.34
N ILE A 454 -24.78 -1.46 34.36
CA ILE A 454 -24.28 -1.19 33.01
C ILE A 454 -23.29 -0.01 33.05
N LYS A 455 -22.02 -0.29 32.78
CA LYS A 455 -20.93 0.69 32.80
C LYS A 455 -20.55 1.15 31.40
N PRO A 456 -20.01 2.38 31.25
CA PRO A 456 -19.48 2.87 29.98
C PRO A 456 -18.14 2.22 29.62
N GLU A 457 -17.53 1.46 30.53
CA GLU A 457 -16.20 0.89 30.35
C GLU A 457 -16.11 -0.50 31.02
N GLU A 458 -15.46 -1.43 30.33
CA GLU A 458 -15.09 -2.76 30.81
C GLU A 458 -13.60 -3.00 30.53
N LYS A 459 -12.88 -3.55 31.51
CA LYS A 459 -11.46 -3.88 31.37
C LYS A 459 -11.22 -5.38 31.35
N THR A 460 -10.18 -5.80 30.65
CA THR A 460 -9.53 -7.11 30.73
C THR A 460 -8.06 -6.91 31.09
N ASP A 461 -7.27 -7.99 31.16
CA ASP A 461 -5.82 -7.91 31.39
C ASP A 461 -5.06 -7.17 30.26
N ASP A 462 -5.70 -7.01 29.11
CA ASP A 462 -5.08 -6.62 27.84
C ASP A 462 -5.83 -5.48 27.12
N LEU A 463 -7.13 -5.34 27.37
CA LEU A 463 -8.03 -4.49 26.60
C LEU A 463 -8.92 -3.64 27.52
N ILE A 464 -9.19 -2.43 27.06
CA ILE A 464 -10.19 -1.53 27.59
C ILE A 464 -11.26 -1.38 26.51
N ILE A 465 -12.49 -1.79 26.83
CA ILE A 465 -13.65 -1.63 25.95
C ILE A 465 -14.45 -0.47 26.49
N LYS A 466 -14.64 0.57 25.67
CA LYS A 466 -15.15 1.86 26.13
C LYS A 466 -16.23 2.42 25.22
N ASN A 467 -17.29 2.95 25.84
CA ASN A 467 -18.31 3.73 25.16
C ASN A 467 -17.89 5.20 25.17
N LEU A 468 -17.24 5.64 24.09
CA LEU A 468 -16.86 7.03 23.88
C LEU A 468 -18.02 7.77 23.21
N GLU A 469 -18.74 8.59 23.98
CA GLU A 469 -20.00 9.23 23.54
C GLU A 469 -19.86 10.03 22.24
N LYS A 470 -18.69 10.63 22.00
CA LYS A 470 -18.39 11.49 20.84
C LYS A 470 -17.68 10.74 19.71
N HIS A 471 -17.52 9.42 19.81
CA HIS A 471 -16.87 8.63 18.77
C HIS A 471 -17.84 8.21 17.66
N TYR A 472 -17.32 7.99 16.44
CA TYR A 472 -18.08 7.66 15.23
C TYR A 472 -18.78 6.30 15.32
N TYR A 473 -18.10 5.29 15.86
CA TYR A 473 -18.69 4.00 16.18
C TYR A 473 -18.51 3.66 17.65
N ILE A 474 -19.41 2.85 18.19
CA ILE A 474 -19.39 2.39 19.57
C ILE A 474 -19.58 0.87 19.63
N PRO A 475 -18.94 0.18 20.60
CA PRO A 475 -17.88 0.69 21.49
C PRO A 475 -16.52 0.81 20.79
N VAL A 476 -15.52 1.37 21.46
CA VAL A 476 -14.12 1.41 21.01
C VAL A 476 -13.30 0.41 21.83
N ILE A 477 -12.41 -0.32 21.17
CA ILE A 477 -11.46 -1.22 21.83
C ILE A 477 -10.08 -0.57 21.80
N ILE A 478 -9.48 -0.50 22.98
CA ILE A 478 -8.17 0.08 23.24
C ILE A 478 -7.31 -0.99 23.91
N SER A 479 -6.03 -1.05 23.58
CA SER A 479 -5.04 -1.81 24.34
C SER A 479 -3.98 -0.90 24.91
N GLU A 480 -3.63 -1.16 26.18
CA GLU A 480 -2.47 -0.55 26.85
C GLU A 480 -1.15 -1.28 26.53
N LYS A 481 -1.20 -2.40 25.78
CA LYS A 481 -0.04 -3.21 25.42
C LYS A 481 0.25 -3.10 23.93
N ASP A 482 1.49 -2.75 23.59
CA ASP A 482 1.95 -2.60 22.20
C ASP A 482 1.88 -3.90 21.38
N LYS A 483 1.86 -5.05 22.06
CA LYS A 483 1.98 -6.40 21.46
C LYS A 483 0.73 -7.21 21.70
N ILE A 484 -0.36 -6.79 21.07
CA ILE A 484 -1.57 -7.61 20.93
C ILE A 484 -1.77 -7.97 19.47
N ASP A 485 -1.63 -9.27 19.19
CA ASP A 485 -1.77 -9.83 17.84
C ASP A 485 -3.04 -10.68 17.69
N TYR A 486 -3.73 -11.00 18.79
CA TYR A 486 -4.92 -11.84 18.76
C TYR A 486 -6.20 -11.08 18.36
N ILE A 487 -6.16 -9.75 18.33
CA ILE A 487 -7.24 -8.88 17.86
C ILE A 487 -6.65 -7.79 16.94
N LYS A 488 -7.30 -7.53 15.81
CA LYS A 488 -6.84 -6.60 14.76
C LYS A 488 -7.83 -5.44 14.56
N HIS A 489 -7.37 -4.34 13.97
CA HIS A 489 -8.15 -3.13 13.69
C HIS A 489 -8.70 -2.42 14.95
N ILE A 490 -7.89 -2.39 16.01
CA ILE A 490 -8.17 -1.69 17.28
C ILE A 490 -7.11 -0.64 17.57
N ILE A 491 -7.37 0.23 18.56
CA ILE A 491 -6.41 1.21 19.05
C ILE A 491 -5.43 0.47 19.95
N LYS A 492 -4.19 0.32 19.51
CA LYS A 492 -3.16 -0.43 20.26
C LYS A 492 -1.81 0.27 20.32
N THR A 493 -1.69 1.43 19.69
CA THR A 493 -0.43 2.13 19.64
C THR A 493 -0.34 3.15 20.78
N PRO A 494 0.78 3.20 21.54
CA PRO A 494 0.89 4.03 22.73
C PRO A 494 0.50 5.50 22.54
N SER A 495 0.96 6.13 21.46
CA SER A 495 0.67 7.53 21.20
C SER A 495 -0.81 7.80 20.89
N GLU A 496 -1.52 6.85 20.27
CA GLU A 496 -2.98 6.93 20.09
C GLU A 496 -3.72 6.83 21.43
N TYR A 497 -3.26 5.93 22.31
CA TYR A 497 -3.83 5.80 23.65
C TYR A 497 -3.59 7.07 24.47
N GLU A 498 -2.37 7.59 24.48
CA GLU A 498 -2.01 8.85 25.15
C GLU A 498 -2.85 10.02 24.62
N PHE A 499 -3.08 10.08 23.31
CA PHE A 499 -3.94 11.10 22.70
C PHE A 499 -5.38 10.99 23.18
N LEU A 500 -5.95 9.78 23.23
CA LEU A 500 -7.32 9.59 23.73
C LEU A 500 -7.46 9.98 25.20
N GLU A 501 -6.47 9.65 26.02
CA GLU A 501 -6.43 10.01 27.44
C GLU A 501 -6.39 11.54 27.65
N ASP A 502 -5.59 12.25 26.86
CA ASP A 502 -5.58 13.72 26.90
C ASP A 502 -6.88 14.31 26.34
N LEU A 503 -7.42 13.74 25.25
CA LEU A 503 -8.68 14.15 24.65
C LEU A 503 -9.83 14.10 25.66
N GLU A 504 -9.93 13.04 26.45
CA GLU A 504 -10.98 12.93 27.47
C GLU A 504 -10.83 13.94 28.61
N LYS A 505 -9.59 14.24 29.01
CA LYS A 505 -9.28 15.26 30.04
C LYS A 505 -9.53 16.68 29.55
N SER A 506 -9.36 16.90 28.24
CA SER A 506 -9.36 18.21 27.62
C SER A 506 -10.57 18.45 26.70
N LYS A 507 -11.57 17.56 26.66
CA LYS A 507 -12.74 17.66 25.76
C LYS A 507 -13.57 18.95 25.86
N ASN A 508 -13.43 19.70 26.94
CA ASN A 508 -14.15 20.95 27.17
C ASN A 508 -13.79 22.05 26.16
N ILE A 509 -12.63 21.95 25.51
CA ILE A 509 -12.22 22.90 24.46
C ILE A 509 -13.21 22.95 23.29
N PHE A 510 -13.94 21.85 23.06
CA PHE A 510 -14.95 21.75 22.02
C PHE A 510 -16.35 22.18 22.50
N GLY A 511 -16.49 22.65 23.74
CA GLY A 511 -17.78 22.97 24.35
C GLY A 511 -18.53 24.15 23.71
N ASN A 512 -17.83 24.98 22.93
CA ASN A 512 -18.42 26.13 22.22
C ASN A 512 -19.03 25.78 20.86
N TYR A 513 -18.92 24.52 20.43
CA TYR A 513 -19.50 24.02 19.18
C TYR A 513 -20.90 23.46 19.43
N ASP A 514 -21.80 23.63 18.45
CA ASP A 514 -23.17 23.07 18.50
C ASP A 514 -23.11 21.53 18.69
N TRP A 515 -22.15 20.91 17.99
CA TRP A 515 -21.79 19.52 18.18
C TRP A 515 -20.38 19.26 17.63
N TRP A 516 -19.76 18.19 18.14
CA TRP A 516 -18.52 17.65 17.61
C TRP A 516 -18.48 16.12 17.79
N TYR A 517 -17.83 15.44 16.85
CA TYR A 517 -17.57 14.00 16.88
C TYR A 517 -16.19 13.70 16.29
N PHE A 518 -15.68 12.51 16.55
CA PHE A 518 -14.40 12.07 16.01
C PHE A 518 -14.38 10.57 15.72
N SER A 519 -13.41 10.13 14.93
CA SER A 519 -13.16 8.71 14.66
C SER A 519 -11.67 8.42 14.63
N LYS A 520 -11.27 7.25 15.13
CA LYS A 520 -10.05 6.57 14.67
C LYS A 520 -10.18 6.23 13.19
N LEU A 521 -9.07 6.28 12.48
CA LEU A 521 -8.90 5.83 11.11
C LEU A 521 -7.90 4.68 11.07
N ASP A 522 -8.20 3.67 10.26
CA ASP A 522 -7.31 2.55 9.98
C ASP A 522 -6.63 2.74 8.62
N GLU A 523 -5.30 2.70 8.60
CA GLU A 523 -4.50 2.93 7.39
C GLU A 523 -4.75 1.91 6.26
N THR A 524 -5.28 0.73 6.59
CA THR A 524 -5.44 -0.39 5.65
C THR A 524 -6.85 -0.50 5.08
N LEU A 525 -7.87 -0.12 5.85
CA LEU A 525 -9.28 -0.32 5.48
C LEU A 525 -10.03 0.98 5.20
N ASP A 526 -9.65 2.10 5.82
CA ASP A 526 -10.39 3.35 5.68
C ASP A 526 -9.88 4.19 4.50
N ARG A 527 -10.77 4.99 3.92
CA ARG A 527 -10.52 5.69 2.65
C ARG A 527 -10.18 7.17 2.81
N ILE A 528 -10.13 7.67 4.04
CA ILE A 528 -9.84 9.08 4.29
C ILE A 528 -8.33 9.31 4.25
N TYR A 529 -7.86 10.25 3.43
CA TYR A 529 -6.44 10.58 3.31
C TYR A 529 -6.21 12.05 2.97
N ILE A 530 -4.94 12.46 3.04
CA ILE A 530 -4.40 13.69 2.48
C ILE A 530 -3.31 13.30 1.48
N PRO A 531 -3.41 13.69 0.19
CA PRO A 531 -2.37 13.34 -0.76
C PRO A 531 -1.13 14.19 -0.53
N TYR A 532 0.03 13.58 -0.73
CA TYR A 532 1.31 14.28 -0.66
C TYR A 532 2.28 13.68 -1.67
N TYR A 533 3.24 14.48 -2.12
CA TYR A 533 4.30 13.98 -2.96
C TYR A 533 5.45 13.42 -2.12
N ASP A 534 5.76 12.14 -2.31
CA ASP A 534 6.92 11.51 -1.68
C ASP A 534 8.12 11.53 -2.62
N SER A 535 9.05 12.47 -2.39
CA SER A 535 10.26 12.60 -3.21
C SER A 535 11.21 11.39 -3.15
N LYS A 536 11.10 10.52 -2.14
CA LYS A 536 11.93 9.30 -2.05
C LYS A 536 11.41 8.21 -2.98
N SER A 537 10.10 7.96 -2.98
CA SER A 537 9.48 6.98 -3.88
C SER A 537 9.11 7.57 -5.24
N ARG A 538 9.20 8.90 -5.41
CA ARG A 538 8.85 9.65 -6.62
C ARG A 538 7.41 9.37 -7.05
N LYS A 539 6.48 9.40 -6.10
CA LYS A 539 5.05 9.16 -6.33
C LYS A 539 4.21 10.03 -5.42
N VAL A 540 3.00 10.34 -5.87
CA VAL A 540 1.96 10.85 -4.97
C VAL A 540 1.48 9.68 -4.10
N ARG A 541 1.48 9.87 -2.80
CA ARG A 541 1.03 8.88 -1.81
C ARG A 541 -0.13 9.44 -1.00
N GLU A 542 -0.88 8.54 -0.41
CA GLU A 542 -1.99 8.85 0.48
C GLU A 542 -1.47 8.81 1.92
N PHE A 543 -1.40 9.97 2.57
CA PHE A 543 -1.20 10.02 4.01
C PHE A 543 -2.53 9.79 4.71
N LYS A 544 -2.59 8.77 5.58
CA LYS A 544 -3.77 8.41 6.38
C LYS A 544 -3.53 8.90 7.82
N PRO A 545 -4.11 10.05 8.24
CA PRO A 545 -4.02 10.47 9.65
C PRO A 545 -4.72 9.45 10.55
N ASP A 546 -4.33 9.36 11.81
CA ASP A 546 -4.94 8.42 12.75
C ASP A 546 -6.33 8.82 13.21
N PHE A 547 -6.63 10.12 13.30
CA PHE A 547 -7.92 10.59 13.77
C PHE A 547 -8.48 11.68 12.87
N VAL A 548 -9.80 11.69 12.75
CA VAL A 548 -10.57 12.77 12.11
C VAL A 548 -11.64 13.26 13.08
N PHE A 549 -11.84 14.57 13.11
CA PHE A 549 -12.84 15.27 13.91
C PHE A 549 -13.71 16.11 13.00
N TRP A 550 -15.00 16.18 13.34
CA TRP A 550 -15.98 17.06 12.73
C TRP A 550 -16.56 17.96 13.81
N LEU A 551 -16.46 19.27 13.61
CA LEU A 551 -16.96 20.27 14.55
C LEU A 551 -17.84 21.26 13.79
N LYS A 552 -19.01 21.58 14.35
CA LYS A 552 -19.95 22.54 13.73
C LYS A 552 -20.39 23.60 14.72
N LYS A 553 -20.39 24.87 14.30
CA LYS A 553 -20.91 26.02 15.06
C LYS A 553 -21.59 27.01 14.11
N GLY A 554 -22.91 27.08 14.13
CA GLY A 554 -23.65 27.91 13.17
C GLY A 554 -23.35 27.48 11.72
N ASN A 555 -22.74 28.36 10.92
CA ASN A 555 -22.30 28.05 9.56
C ASN A 555 -20.83 27.61 9.48
N GLU A 556 -20.07 27.72 10.57
CA GLU A 556 -18.67 27.29 10.62
C GLU A 556 -18.59 25.76 10.76
N TYR A 557 -17.73 25.16 9.95
CA TYR A 557 -17.50 23.73 9.93
C TYR A 557 -16.00 23.43 9.90
N VAL A 558 -15.53 22.58 10.81
CA VAL A 558 -14.12 22.24 10.92
C VAL A 558 -13.94 20.74 10.73
N ILE A 559 -13.06 20.37 9.80
CA ILE A 559 -12.52 19.01 9.68
C ILE A 559 -11.11 19.04 10.25
N LEU A 560 -10.89 18.38 11.39
CA LEU A 560 -9.58 18.35 12.05
C LEU A 560 -8.99 16.95 11.96
N PHE A 561 -7.80 16.84 11.36
CA PHE A 561 -7.01 15.62 11.31
C PHE A 561 -5.92 15.66 12.39
N ILE A 562 -5.80 14.57 13.15
CA ILE A 562 -4.74 14.39 14.15
C ILE A 562 -3.97 13.11 13.86
N ASP A 563 -2.65 13.17 13.95
CA ASP A 563 -1.77 12.01 13.85
C ASP A 563 -0.80 11.99 15.05
N PRO A 564 -0.95 11.05 16.00
CA PRO A 564 -0.02 10.88 17.11
C PRO A 564 1.32 10.20 16.75
N HIS A 565 1.54 9.85 15.49
CA HIS A 565 2.70 9.11 14.99
C HIS A 565 3.67 9.94 14.14
N GLY A 566 3.60 11.26 14.23
CA GLY A 566 4.59 12.14 13.62
C GLY A 566 5.97 11.89 14.21
N THR A 567 6.85 11.22 13.48
CA THR A 567 8.29 11.29 13.78
C THR A 567 8.86 12.54 13.13
N GLU A 568 9.80 13.24 13.79
CA GLU A 568 10.50 14.40 13.21
C GLU A 568 11.51 13.98 12.15
N HIS A 569 10.99 13.44 11.07
CA HIS A 569 11.76 13.01 9.92
C HIS A 569 11.23 13.70 8.69
N THR A 570 12.05 13.73 7.65
CA THR A 570 11.71 14.37 6.36
C THR A 570 10.38 13.87 5.79
N GLU A 571 9.93 12.67 6.16
CA GLU A 571 8.61 12.15 5.79
C GLU A 571 7.43 12.92 6.41
N ALA A 572 7.51 13.32 7.68
CA ALA A 572 6.45 14.10 8.33
C ALA A 572 6.30 15.49 7.68
N PHE A 573 7.42 16.14 7.33
CA PHE A 573 7.39 17.44 6.65
C PHE A 573 6.75 17.35 5.27
N ARG A 574 7.02 16.28 4.49
CA ARG A 574 6.35 16.05 3.20
C ARG A 574 4.84 15.89 3.33
N LYS A 575 4.37 15.22 4.38
CA LYS A 575 2.93 15.08 4.67
C LYS A 575 2.30 16.44 4.97
N ILE A 576 3.00 17.28 5.76
CA ILE A 576 2.58 18.66 6.04
C ILE A 576 2.56 19.48 4.75
N ASP A 577 3.56 19.37 3.89
CA ASP A 577 3.59 20.08 2.62
C ASP A 577 2.42 19.69 1.71
N GLY A 578 2.09 18.40 1.62
CA GLY A 578 0.88 17.94 0.93
C GLY A 578 -0.40 18.57 1.48
N TYR A 579 -0.53 18.66 2.81
CA TYR A 579 -1.63 19.37 3.45
C TYR A 579 -1.65 20.89 3.10
N ARG A 580 -0.50 21.56 3.20
CA ARG A 580 -0.35 23.01 2.95
C ARG A 580 -0.78 23.38 1.54
N GLU A 581 -0.31 22.62 0.56
CA GLU A 581 -0.61 22.85 -0.86
C GLU A 581 -2.12 22.90 -1.13
N ILE A 582 -2.87 22.07 -0.42
CA ILE A 582 -4.30 21.90 -0.65
C ILE A 582 -5.11 22.89 0.21
N PHE A 583 -4.78 22.99 1.49
CA PHE A 583 -5.63 23.63 2.50
C PHE A 583 -5.09 24.96 3.05
N GLU A 584 -3.89 25.39 2.65
CA GLU A 584 -3.35 26.72 2.99
C GLU A 584 -3.17 27.59 1.74
N ASP A 585 -3.26 28.91 1.93
CA ASP A 585 -2.91 29.91 0.92
C ASP A 585 -1.39 30.16 0.86
N GLU A 586 -0.95 31.01 -0.07
CA GLU A 586 0.48 31.35 -0.25
C GLU A 586 1.11 32.04 0.97
N SER A 587 0.29 32.65 1.84
CA SER A 587 0.71 33.28 3.09
C SER A 587 0.74 32.30 4.27
N GLY A 588 0.33 31.04 4.07
CA GLY A 588 0.24 30.02 5.09
C GLY A 588 -0.99 30.13 5.99
N ASN A 589 -2.03 30.84 5.57
CA ASN A 589 -3.33 30.89 6.26
C ASN A 589 -4.24 29.77 5.76
N LEU A 590 -5.17 29.33 6.61
CA LEU A 590 -6.15 28.32 6.24
C LEU A 590 -7.08 28.83 5.14
N LYS A 591 -7.25 28.04 4.08
CA LYS A 591 -8.26 28.29 3.05
C LYS A 591 -9.66 28.05 3.62
N MET A 592 -10.55 28.99 3.33
CA MET A 592 -11.98 28.84 3.61
C MET A 592 -12.69 28.31 2.38
N PHE A 593 -13.36 27.18 2.52
CA PHE A 593 -14.15 26.57 1.46
C PHE A 593 -15.64 26.77 1.73
N ASN A 594 -16.45 26.92 0.68
CA ASN A 594 -17.90 27.01 0.83
C ASN A 594 -18.58 25.79 0.23
N ARG A 595 -19.50 25.18 0.98
CA ARG A 595 -20.40 24.16 0.47
C ARG A 595 -21.76 24.28 1.16
N ASP A 596 -22.82 24.41 0.37
CA ASP A 596 -24.21 24.39 0.86
C ASP A 596 -24.45 25.41 2.01
N GLY A 597 -23.76 26.56 1.98
CA GLY A 597 -23.83 27.60 3.00
C GLY A 597 -22.95 27.38 4.24
N LEU A 598 -22.17 26.30 4.30
CA LEU A 598 -21.18 26.04 5.32
C LEU A 598 -19.81 26.61 4.93
N GLU A 599 -19.17 27.26 5.89
CA GLU A 599 -17.79 27.74 5.81
C GLU A 599 -16.86 26.68 6.41
N ILE A 600 -16.19 25.93 5.53
CA ILE A 600 -15.40 24.75 5.90
C ILE A 600 -13.92 25.14 5.95
N LYS A 601 -13.28 24.85 7.08
CA LYS A 601 -11.81 24.83 7.22
C LYS A 601 -11.32 23.42 7.54
N VAL A 602 -10.20 23.03 6.94
CA VAL A 602 -9.53 21.75 7.21
C VAL A 602 -8.25 22.05 7.96
N ILE A 603 -8.02 21.38 9.09
CA ILE A 603 -6.87 21.57 9.96
C ILE A 603 -6.15 20.23 10.12
N PHE A 604 -4.82 20.23 10.09
CA PHE A 604 -4.01 19.05 10.38
C PHE A 604 -2.97 19.34 11.47
N ARG A 605 -2.86 18.46 12.47
CA ARG A 605 -1.82 18.53 13.51
C ARG A 605 -1.21 17.16 13.82
N PHE A 606 0.09 17.14 14.10
CA PHE A 606 0.75 16.03 14.78
C PHE A 606 0.69 16.22 16.29
N TYR A 607 0.52 15.12 17.04
CA TYR A 607 0.40 15.13 18.50
C TYR A 607 1.63 14.51 19.19
N ASN A 608 2.08 15.15 20.29
CA ASN A 608 3.11 14.66 21.22
C ASN A 608 4.42 14.21 20.55
N VAL A 609 4.88 14.99 19.57
CA VAL A 609 6.14 14.71 18.87
C VAL A 609 7.32 15.26 19.67
N ASN A 610 8.30 14.40 19.94
CA ASN A 610 9.51 14.72 20.70
C ASN A 610 10.69 15.05 19.77
N GLY A 611 11.21 16.28 19.81
CA GLY A 611 12.47 16.68 19.17
C GLY A 611 12.56 18.18 18.78
N ASN A 612 13.44 18.48 17.81
CA ASN A 612 13.65 19.82 17.24
C ASN A 612 12.98 19.93 15.84
N VAL A 613 11.78 20.47 15.80
CA VAL A 613 11.06 20.84 14.57
C VAL A 613 11.61 22.15 13.98
N PRO A 614 11.85 22.27 12.66
CA PRO A 614 12.16 23.55 12.05
C PRO A 614 11.03 24.57 12.25
N LYS A 615 11.38 25.84 12.47
CA LYS A 615 10.42 26.91 12.80
C LYS A 615 9.21 27.02 11.88
N GLU A 616 9.39 26.72 10.58
CA GLU A 616 8.32 26.76 9.58
C GLU A 616 7.25 25.66 9.76
N TYR A 617 7.59 24.56 10.44
CA TYR A 617 6.67 23.46 10.72
C TYR A 617 6.16 23.44 12.16
N GLU A 618 6.68 24.25 13.08
CA GLU A 618 6.30 24.23 14.50
C GLU A 618 4.78 24.35 14.72
N LYS A 619 4.09 25.17 13.92
CA LYS A 619 2.63 25.37 14.03
C LYS A 619 1.77 24.12 13.78
N TYR A 620 2.34 23.07 13.19
CA TYR A 620 1.63 21.81 12.91
C TYR A 620 1.78 20.78 14.03
N PHE A 621 2.56 21.06 15.07
CA PHE A 621 2.78 20.14 16.18
C PHE A 621 2.12 20.68 17.44
N ILE A 622 1.38 19.83 18.14
CA ILE A 622 0.76 20.13 19.44
C ILE A 622 1.35 19.19 20.50
N LYS A 623 1.52 19.70 21.72
CA LYS A 623 1.98 18.90 22.87
C LYS A 623 0.81 18.32 23.64
N GLY A 624 -0.33 19.00 23.60
CA GLY A 624 -1.57 18.54 24.21
C GLY A 624 -2.79 18.96 23.39
N VAL A 625 -3.92 18.29 23.62
CA VAL A 625 -5.22 18.60 23.03
C VAL A 625 -5.63 20.05 23.33
N LYS A 626 -5.26 20.60 24.49
CA LYS A 626 -5.52 22.00 24.84
C LYS A 626 -4.90 23.01 23.88
N ASP A 627 -3.77 22.68 23.24
CA ASP A 627 -3.12 23.59 22.30
C ASP A 627 -3.99 23.85 21.06
N LEU A 628 -4.99 23.00 20.79
CA LEU A 628 -5.96 23.19 19.72
C LEU A 628 -6.87 24.41 19.94
N GLU A 629 -7.03 24.92 21.17
CA GLU A 629 -7.82 26.15 21.44
C GLU A 629 -7.30 27.36 20.65
N SER A 630 -6.00 27.39 20.34
CA SER A 630 -5.40 28.48 19.57
C SER A 630 -5.73 28.46 18.07
N VAL A 631 -6.27 27.33 17.58
CA VAL A 631 -6.47 27.06 16.14
C VAL A 631 -7.95 26.86 15.78
N LEU A 632 -8.73 26.35 16.73
CA LEU A 632 -10.17 26.10 16.60
C LEU A 632 -10.97 27.39 16.78
#